data_AF-A0A1G9Y0Z2-F1
#
_entry.id   AF-A0A1G9Y0Z2-F1
#
_cell.length_a   1.000
_cell.length_b   1.000
_cell.length_c   1.000
_cell.angle_alpha   90.00
_cell.angle_beta   90.00
_cell.angle_gamma   90.00
#
_symmetry.space_group_name_H-M   'P 1'
#
loop_
_entity.id
_entity.type
_entity.pdbx_description
1 polymer ?
#
loop_
_entity_poly.entity_id
_entity_poly.type
_entity_poly.pdbx_seq_one_letter_code
_entity_poly.pdbx_strand_id
1 'polypeptide(L)'
;MSEDPPEEPADDGEPTDDGEPADEDLVENTVAAQLDTEDPTPAEAVLAAGLSPLLSLGSQATGALGLPEPTVLATDVLSHPAEERFRSSARRYADRFDVPLLAPEGLSDAGTDLPVEDPLGTAAETVVRNAGRWQGQLLAQLVYEPDDPDPYLALAVLLERLERAAVGATEAHETDADTEHLLSTSLAVLARLVSLVETDTSVDDDTYRDAVLASYHVEVATGGEPGFDPSARTDAECRRIVRLQGALLAFDTFDRPADEVAALTGVGPEALLAAIGRRDTAASSA
;
A
#
# COMPACT_ATOMS: atom_id res chain seq x y z
N MET A 1 -54.03 81.26 -9.55
CA MET A 1 -54.92 80.83 -8.44
C MET A 1 -54.19 79.66 -7.80
N SER A 2 -53.44 79.86 -6.72
CA SER A 2 -53.90 80.21 -5.35
C SER A 2 -54.22 78.92 -4.58
N GLU A 3 -53.68 78.59 -3.40
CA GLU A 3 -52.67 79.18 -2.47
C GLU A 3 -52.25 78.01 -1.52
N ASP A 4 -51.08 77.90 -0.84
CA ASP A 4 -49.76 78.57 -0.88
C ASP A 4 -48.68 77.70 -0.13
N PRO A 5 -47.41 78.14 0.17
CA PRO A 5 -46.28 77.28 0.59
C PRO A 5 -46.05 77.16 2.14
N PRO A 6 -44.83 76.89 2.66
CA PRO A 6 -44.12 75.59 2.82
C PRO A 6 -43.89 75.21 4.31
N GLU A 7 -43.22 74.07 4.61
CA GLU A 7 -42.26 73.93 5.74
C GLU A 7 -41.58 72.53 5.78
N GLU A 8 -40.32 72.47 6.23
CA GLU A 8 -39.70 71.27 6.83
C GLU A 8 -39.84 71.38 8.36
N PRO A 9 -39.85 70.26 9.10
CA PRO A 9 -38.59 69.95 9.80
C PRO A 9 -38.24 68.45 9.84
N ALA A 10 -36.99 68.16 10.17
CA ALA A 10 -36.57 66.85 10.68
C ALA A 10 -36.57 66.87 12.23
N ASP A 11 -36.89 65.74 12.86
CA ASP A 11 -36.30 65.33 14.15
C ASP A 11 -36.37 63.80 14.33
N ASP A 12 -35.56 63.28 15.24
CA ASP A 12 -35.20 61.86 15.37
C ASP A 12 -36.29 60.94 15.95
N GLY A 13 -36.18 59.63 15.66
CA GLY A 13 -36.99 58.58 16.30
C GLY A 13 -36.59 57.17 15.86
N GLU A 14 -35.89 56.42 16.73
CA GLU A 14 -35.46 55.04 16.49
C GLU A 14 -36.65 54.05 16.43
N PRO A 15 -36.73 53.17 15.41
CA PRO A 15 -37.42 51.88 15.53
C PRO A 15 -36.45 50.80 16.04
N THR A 16 -36.92 49.92 16.90
CA THR A 16 -36.13 48.84 17.50
C THR A 16 -35.86 47.68 16.54
N ASP A 17 -34.75 46.99 16.77
CA ASP A 17 -34.45 45.64 16.30
C ASP A 17 -35.59 44.65 16.64
N ASP A 18 -35.97 43.80 15.68
CA ASP A 18 -36.72 42.56 15.88
C ASP A 18 -36.76 41.72 14.58
N GLY A 19 -35.70 40.94 14.33
CA GLY A 19 -35.79 39.63 13.65
C GLY A 19 -35.97 39.57 12.12
N GLU A 20 -34.88 39.72 11.37
CA GLU A 20 -34.76 39.19 10.00
C GLU A 20 -34.25 37.73 10.03
N PRO A 21 -35.02 36.73 9.54
CA PRO A 21 -34.59 35.33 9.54
C PRO A 21 -33.62 35.05 8.39
N ALA A 22 -32.32 35.12 8.66
CA ALA A 22 -31.27 34.93 7.66
C ALA A 22 -30.91 33.43 7.45
N ASP A 23 -30.91 33.01 6.18
CA ASP A 23 -30.02 32.00 5.57
C ASP A 23 -29.83 30.60 6.23
N GLU A 24 -30.74 30.11 7.08
CA GLU A 24 -30.62 28.75 7.65
C GLU A 24 -30.65 27.63 6.57
N ASP A 25 -31.51 27.74 5.54
CA ASP A 25 -31.66 26.77 4.43
C ASP A 25 -30.37 26.57 3.58
N LEU A 26 -29.41 27.49 3.66
CA LEU A 26 -28.15 27.46 2.89
C LEU A 26 -27.00 26.80 3.65
N VAL A 27 -27.12 26.66 4.98
CA VAL A 27 -26.11 26.00 5.83
C VAL A 27 -26.29 24.49 5.86
N GLU A 28 -27.53 23.99 5.95
CA GLU A 28 -27.79 22.53 6.02
C GLU A 28 -27.25 21.77 4.80
N ASN A 29 -27.41 22.32 3.59
CA ASN A 29 -26.86 21.74 2.35
C ASN A 29 -25.32 21.82 2.23
N THR A 30 -24.65 22.56 3.11
CA THR A 30 -23.18 22.71 3.08
C THR A 30 -22.47 21.79 4.09
N VAL A 31 -23.20 21.25 5.07
CA VAL A 31 -22.67 20.26 6.05
C VAL A 31 -22.88 18.82 5.59
N ALA A 32 -23.91 18.55 4.77
CA ALA A 32 -24.19 17.23 4.17
C ALA A 32 -23.19 16.77 3.09
N ALA A 33 -21.98 17.35 3.08
CA ALA A 33 -20.83 16.94 2.29
C ALA A 33 -19.59 16.67 3.17
N GLN A 34 -19.80 16.35 4.46
CA GLN A 34 -18.88 15.44 5.13
C GLN A 34 -18.84 14.14 4.30
N LEU A 35 -17.66 13.81 3.79
CA LEU A 35 -17.40 12.51 3.18
C LEU A 35 -17.69 11.44 4.24
N ASP A 36 -18.36 10.35 3.86
CA ASP A 36 -18.34 9.11 4.63
C ASP A 36 -16.93 8.50 4.51
N THR A 37 -15.96 9.11 5.20
CA THR A 37 -14.65 8.50 5.47
C THR A 37 -14.90 7.36 6.45
N GLU A 38 -15.03 6.14 5.93
CA GLU A 38 -15.08 4.94 6.76
C GLU A 38 -13.81 4.91 7.63
N ASP A 39 -13.98 4.79 8.96
CA ASP A 39 -12.84 4.67 9.88
C ASP A 39 -11.95 3.50 9.43
N PRO A 40 -10.63 3.68 9.28
CA PRO A 40 -9.75 2.65 8.73
C PRO A 40 -9.83 1.37 9.57
N THR A 41 -9.85 0.21 8.90
CA THR A 41 -9.92 -1.07 9.61
C THR A 41 -8.71 -1.23 10.53
N PRO A 42 -8.77 -2.06 11.60
CA PRO A 42 -7.62 -2.22 12.48
C PRO A 42 -6.38 -2.80 11.77
N ALA A 43 -6.56 -3.47 10.62
CA ALA A 43 -5.48 -3.88 9.73
C ALA A 43 -4.80 -2.68 9.04
N GLU A 44 -5.58 -1.79 8.42
CA GLU A 44 -5.08 -0.56 7.80
C GLU A 44 -4.46 0.40 8.85
N ALA A 45 -5.04 0.46 10.05
CA ALA A 45 -4.49 1.24 11.17
C ALA A 45 -3.09 0.74 11.60
N VAL A 46 -2.82 -0.57 11.57
CA VAL A 46 -1.47 -1.13 11.80
C VAL A 46 -0.51 -0.70 10.69
N LEU A 47 -0.94 -0.74 9.43
CA LEU A 47 -0.12 -0.30 8.30
C LEU A 47 0.19 1.20 8.37
N ALA A 48 -0.80 2.06 8.60
CA ALA A 48 -0.63 3.51 8.71
C ALA A 48 0.28 3.90 9.87
N ALA A 49 0.08 3.33 11.06
CA ALA A 49 0.95 3.55 12.23
C ALA A 49 2.41 3.11 11.97
N GLY A 50 2.61 2.15 11.06
CA GLY A 50 3.94 1.74 10.58
C GLY A 50 4.52 2.68 9.54
N LEU A 51 3.76 3.01 8.50
CA LEU A 51 4.23 3.58 7.24
C LEU A 51 4.24 5.11 7.21
N SER A 52 3.25 5.80 7.79
CA SER A 52 3.21 7.28 7.81
C SER A 52 4.45 7.94 8.43
N PRO A 53 5.09 7.37 9.49
CA PRO A 53 6.39 7.86 9.97
C PRO A 53 7.52 7.77 8.93
N LEU A 54 7.54 6.70 8.11
CA LEU A 54 8.54 6.55 7.05
C LEU A 54 8.23 7.48 5.86
N LEU A 55 6.96 7.71 5.53
CA LEU A 55 6.56 8.67 4.51
C LEU A 55 6.91 10.11 4.93
N SER A 56 6.68 10.47 6.19
CA SER A 56 7.08 11.78 6.74
C SER A 56 8.59 12.01 6.67
N LEU A 57 9.41 10.99 6.97
CA LEU A 57 10.86 11.04 6.79
C LEU A 57 11.27 11.06 5.31
N GLY A 58 10.56 10.30 4.48
CA GLY A 58 10.75 10.22 3.03
C GLY A 58 10.56 11.57 2.36
N SER A 59 9.44 12.25 2.58
CA SER A 59 9.17 13.58 2.02
C SER A 59 10.16 14.65 2.50
N GLN A 60 10.68 14.54 3.73
CA GLN A 60 11.77 15.41 4.21
C GLN A 60 13.07 15.14 3.45
N ALA A 61 13.41 13.88 3.20
CA ALA A 61 14.61 13.50 2.47
C ALA A 61 14.53 13.84 0.96
N THR A 62 13.41 13.52 0.30
CA THR A 62 13.23 13.84 -1.13
C THR A 62 13.14 15.34 -1.35
N GLY A 63 12.44 16.08 -0.48
CA GLY A 63 12.40 17.55 -0.51
C GLY A 63 13.77 18.20 -0.32
N ALA A 64 14.65 17.64 0.52
CA ALA A 64 16.03 18.10 0.68
C ALA A 64 16.92 17.81 -0.55
N LEU A 65 16.60 16.75 -1.32
CA LEU A 65 17.32 16.34 -2.54
C LEU A 65 16.70 16.91 -3.83
N GLY A 66 15.57 17.61 -3.76
CA GLY A 66 14.82 18.08 -4.94
C GLY A 66 14.11 16.96 -5.72
N LEU A 67 13.93 15.79 -5.11
CA LEU A 67 13.23 14.63 -5.67
C LEU A 67 11.72 14.72 -5.41
N PRO A 68 10.87 14.02 -6.20
CA PRO A 68 9.43 13.98 -5.95
C PRO A 68 9.07 13.36 -4.59
N GLU A 69 7.91 13.73 -4.04
CA GLU A 69 7.41 13.13 -2.80
C GLU A 69 7.04 11.65 -2.99
N PRO A 70 7.22 10.77 -1.98
CA PRO A 70 6.89 9.35 -2.08
C PRO A 70 5.44 9.05 -2.50
N THR A 71 4.50 9.89 -2.06
CA THR A 71 3.07 9.84 -2.41
C THR A 71 2.81 10.13 -3.90
N VAL A 72 3.55 11.09 -4.46
CA VAL A 72 3.52 11.43 -5.89
C VAL A 72 4.11 10.30 -6.72
N LEU A 73 5.21 9.67 -6.26
CA LEU A 73 5.79 8.49 -6.92
C LEU A 73 4.86 7.28 -6.85
N ALA A 74 4.19 7.05 -5.72
CA ALA A 74 3.19 5.99 -5.58
C ALA A 74 2.00 6.20 -6.54
N THR A 75 1.49 7.42 -6.63
CA THR A 75 0.43 7.80 -7.57
C THR A 75 0.85 7.59 -9.04
N ASP A 76 2.08 8.00 -9.39
CA ASP A 76 2.67 7.82 -10.72
C ASP A 76 2.78 6.32 -11.05
N VAL A 77 3.30 5.49 -10.13
CA VAL A 77 3.32 4.01 -10.29
C VAL A 77 1.92 3.42 -10.49
N LEU A 78 0.95 3.75 -9.64
CA LEU A 78 -0.39 3.17 -9.71
C LEU A 78 -1.19 3.62 -10.94
N SER A 79 -0.88 4.78 -11.52
CA SER A 79 -1.48 5.26 -12.77
C SER A 79 -1.15 4.40 -13.99
N HIS A 80 -0.11 3.57 -13.91
CA HIS A 80 0.29 2.66 -14.99
C HIS A 80 -0.45 1.31 -14.91
N PRO A 81 -0.72 0.65 -16.06
CA PRO A 81 -1.32 -0.68 -16.10
C PRO A 81 -0.56 -1.68 -15.20
N ALA A 82 -1.29 -2.57 -14.53
CA ALA A 82 -0.72 -3.44 -13.50
C ALA A 82 0.51 -4.26 -14.01
N GLU A 83 0.38 -4.88 -15.18
CA GLU A 83 1.42 -5.64 -15.87
C GLU A 83 2.64 -4.78 -16.31
N GLU A 84 2.45 -3.47 -16.47
CA GLU A 84 3.52 -2.51 -16.81
C GLU A 84 4.28 -2.07 -15.56
N ARG A 85 3.56 -1.71 -14.46
CA ARG A 85 4.20 -1.27 -13.21
C ARG A 85 5.09 -2.36 -12.61
N PHE A 86 4.58 -3.59 -12.50
CA PHE A 86 5.35 -4.69 -11.93
C PHE A 86 6.58 -5.08 -12.76
N ARG A 87 6.54 -4.97 -14.09
CA ARG A 87 7.68 -5.33 -14.95
C ARG A 87 8.71 -4.21 -15.14
N SER A 88 8.28 -2.93 -15.16
CA SER A 88 9.09 -1.85 -15.75
C SER A 88 9.14 -0.53 -14.99
N SER A 89 8.49 -0.40 -13.82
CA SER A 89 8.53 0.85 -13.04
C SER A 89 9.96 1.26 -12.65
N ALA A 90 10.84 0.32 -12.28
CA ALA A 90 12.22 0.65 -11.92
C ALA A 90 12.98 1.27 -13.10
N ARG A 91 12.85 0.70 -14.30
CA ARG A 91 13.46 1.22 -15.53
C ARG A 91 12.96 2.62 -15.88
N ARG A 92 11.64 2.86 -15.80
CA ARG A 92 11.05 4.20 -16.01
C ARG A 92 11.64 5.25 -15.05
N TYR A 93 11.93 4.88 -13.80
CA TYR A 93 12.56 5.82 -12.86
C TYR A 93 14.08 5.93 -13.05
N ALA A 94 14.77 4.84 -13.39
CA ALA A 94 16.19 4.89 -13.73
C ALA A 94 16.46 5.85 -14.89
N ASP A 95 15.70 5.71 -15.98
CA ASP A 95 15.77 6.59 -17.16
C ASP A 95 15.33 8.04 -16.84
N ARG A 96 14.55 8.28 -15.76
CA ARG A 96 14.12 9.60 -15.29
C ARG A 96 15.13 10.29 -14.37
N PHE A 97 16.00 9.52 -13.71
CA PHE A 97 17.02 9.99 -12.78
C PHE A 97 18.45 9.74 -13.30
N ASP A 98 18.60 9.53 -14.62
CA ASP A 98 19.87 9.27 -15.32
C ASP A 98 20.70 8.10 -14.76
N VAL A 99 20.06 7.09 -14.13
CA VAL A 99 20.71 5.88 -13.60
C VAL A 99 20.92 4.87 -14.75
N PRO A 100 22.17 4.58 -15.17
CA PRO A 100 22.42 3.86 -16.42
C PRO A 100 22.23 2.34 -16.32
N LEU A 101 22.31 1.77 -15.11
CA LEU A 101 22.35 0.33 -14.87
C LEU A 101 21.58 -0.04 -13.60
N LEU A 102 20.51 -0.82 -13.76
CA LEU A 102 19.75 -1.42 -12.66
C LEU A 102 20.35 -2.79 -12.27
N ALA A 103 21.55 -2.75 -11.74
CA ALA A 103 22.25 -3.87 -11.09
C ALA A 103 22.91 -3.33 -9.81
N PRO A 104 23.29 -4.18 -8.83
CA PRO A 104 23.83 -3.73 -7.55
C PRO A 104 25.00 -2.74 -7.66
N GLU A 105 25.90 -2.92 -8.63
CA GLU A 105 27.03 -2.02 -8.87
C GLU A 105 26.58 -0.66 -9.39
N GLY A 106 25.72 -0.63 -10.42
CA GLY A 106 25.24 0.62 -11.05
C GLY A 106 24.33 1.45 -10.13
N LEU A 107 23.62 0.78 -9.23
CA LEU A 107 22.83 1.40 -8.17
C LEU A 107 23.69 1.89 -7.01
N SER A 108 24.82 1.23 -6.73
CA SER A 108 25.80 1.67 -5.72
C SER A 108 26.59 2.90 -6.23
N ASP A 109 27.02 2.87 -7.49
CA ASP A 109 27.60 4.03 -8.19
C ASP A 109 26.66 5.24 -8.11
N ALA A 110 25.36 5.06 -8.38
CA ALA A 110 24.34 6.11 -8.25
C ALA A 110 24.13 6.61 -6.80
N GLY A 111 24.50 5.81 -5.80
CA GLY A 111 24.45 6.15 -4.38
C GLY A 111 25.71 6.86 -3.85
N THR A 112 26.79 6.98 -4.63
CA THR A 112 28.12 7.42 -4.16
C THR A 112 28.15 8.77 -3.44
N ASP A 113 27.30 9.73 -3.83
CA ASP A 113 27.23 11.06 -3.23
C ASP A 113 26.38 11.11 -1.93
N LEU A 114 25.78 9.99 -1.51
CA LEU A 114 25.01 9.89 -0.27
C LEU A 114 25.93 9.68 0.96
N PRO A 115 25.56 10.21 2.14
CA PRO A 115 26.37 10.07 3.36
C PRO A 115 26.19 8.70 4.05
N VAL A 116 26.18 7.61 3.28
CA VAL A 116 25.93 6.22 3.73
C VAL A 116 26.90 5.27 2.99
N GLU A 117 27.55 4.37 3.72
CA GLU A 117 28.61 3.49 3.18
C GLU A 117 28.07 2.41 2.22
N ASP A 118 26.86 1.93 2.46
CA ASP A 118 26.08 1.10 1.54
C ASP A 118 24.61 1.59 1.51
N PRO A 119 24.25 2.47 0.57
CA PRO A 119 22.89 2.98 0.47
C PRO A 119 21.85 1.91 0.13
N LEU A 120 22.22 0.87 -0.62
CA LEU A 120 21.29 -0.15 -1.12
C LEU A 120 20.99 -1.20 -0.07
N GLY A 121 22.01 -1.76 0.56
CA GLY A 121 21.84 -2.68 1.69
C GLY A 121 21.12 -1.99 2.84
N THR A 122 21.42 -0.71 3.12
CA THR A 122 20.67 0.08 4.12
C THR A 122 19.19 0.24 3.74
N ALA A 123 18.88 0.50 2.47
CA ALA A 123 17.50 0.63 2.00
C ALA A 123 16.74 -0.71 2.04
N ALA A 124 17.35 -1.78 1.52
CA ALA A 124 16.78 -3.13 1.51
C ALA A 124 16.59 -3.68 2.92
N GLU A 125 17.60 -3.55 3.81
CA GLU A 125 17.48 -3.92 5.22
C GLU A 125 16.38 -3.12 5.92
N THR A 126 16.21 -1.84 5.59
CA THR A 126 15.11 -1.02 6.09
C THR A 126 13.75 -1.50 5.60
N VAL A 127 13.61 -1.86 4.31
CA VAL A 127 12.38 -2.43 3.75
C VAL A 127 12.05 -3.77 4.40
N VAL A 128 12.98 -4.73 4.38
CA VAL A 128 12.83 -6.08 4.96
C VAL A 128 12.47 -6.02 6.45
N ARG A 129 13.22 -5.25 7.25
CA ARG A 129 12.97 -5.08 8.69
C ARG A 129 11.58 -4.51 8.99
N ASN A 130 11.08 -3.59 8.16
CA ASN A 130 9.76 -3.01 8.35
C ASN A 130 8.66 -3.95 7.85
N ALA A 131 8.84 -4.58 6.69
CA ALA A 131 7.90 -5.53 6.10
C ALA A 131 7.61 -6.70 7.06
N GLY A 132 8.64 -7.42 7.51
CA GLY A 132 8.49 -8.52 8.47
C GLY A 132 7.90 -8.07 9.81
N ARG A 133 8.25 -6.87 10.29
CA ARG A 133 7.66 -6.28 11.51
C ARG A 133 6.16 -6.06 11.38
N TRP A 134 5.72 -5.40 10.31
CA TRP A 134 4.30 -5.09 10.09
C TRP A 134 3.50 -6.34 9.75
N GLN A 135 4.08 -7.28 8.99
CA GLN A 135 3.51 -8.61 8.72
C GLN A 135 3.21 -9.35 10.04
N GLY A 136 4.19 -9.42 10.95
CA GLY A 136 4.01 -10.01 12.27
C GLY A 136 2.99 -9.28 13.14
N GLN A 137 2.86 -7.95 13.03
CA GLN A 137 1.84 -7.17 13.74
C GLN A 137 0.42 -7.41 13.21
N LEU A 138 0.24 -7.47 11.88
CA LEU A 138 -1.04 -7.80 11.25
C LEU A 138 -1.50 -9.20 11.61
N LEU A 139 -0.61 -10.20 11.51
CA LEU A 139 -0.91 -11.57 11.91
C LEU A 139 -1.16 -11.67 13.43
N ALA A 140 -0.47 -10.90 14.27
CA ALA A 140 -0.78 -10.84 15.70
C ALA A 140 -2.18 -10.25 15.98
N GLN A 141 -2.60 -9.20 15.27
CA GLN A 141 -3.93 -8.59 15.45
C GLN A 141 -5.06 -9.49 14.94
N LEU A 142 -4.86 -10.23 13.85
CA LEU A 142 -5.79 -11.26 13.34
C LEU A 142 -6.18 -12.30 14.42
N VAL A 143 -5.32 -12.57 15.41
CA VAL A 143 -5.63 -13.48 16.53
C VAL A 143 -6.61 -12.88 17.54
N TYR A 144 -6.67 -11.55 17.65
CA TYR A 144 -7.55 -10.83 18.58
C TYR A 144 -8.85 -10.36 17.91
N GLU A 145 -8.79 -10.01 16.63
CA GLU A 145 -9.90 -9.42 15.85
C GLU A 145 -10.15 -10.22 14.55
N PRO A 146 -10.56 -11.51 14.64
CA PRO A 146 -10.69 -12.42 13.49
C PRO A 146 -11.99 -12.28 12.68
N ASP A 147 -12.88 -11.35 13.03
CA ASP A 147 -14.24 -11.27 12.45
C ASP A 147 -14.23 -10.88 10.95
N ASP A 148 -13.21 -10.14 10.50
CA ASP A 148 -12.86 -10.03 9.08
C ASP A 148 -11.34 -10.29 8.88
N PRO A 149 -10.94 -11.51 8.46
CA PRO A 149 -9.54 -11.84 8.31
C PRO A 149 -8.91 -11.32 7.01
N ASP A 150 -9.73 -10.95 6.02
CA ASP A 150 -9.30 -10.74 4.64
C ASP A 150 -8.30 -9.57 4.48
N PRO A 151 -8.51 -8.38 5.11
CA PRO A 151 -7.54 -7.28 5.07
C PRO A 151 -6.18 -7.62 5.69
N TYR A 152 -6.15 -8.28 6.86
CA TYR A 152 -4.90 -8.67 7.51
C TYR A 152 -4.08 -9.64 6.64
N LEU A 153 -4.75 -10.60 6.01
CA LEU A 153 -4.11 -11.60 5.14
C LEU A 153 -3.62 -10.99 3.83
N ALA A 154 -4.35 -10.05 3.24
CA ALA A 154 -3.92 -9.32 2.04
C ALA A 154 -2.67 -8.48 2.30
N LEU A 155 -2.67 -7.68 3.38
CA LEU A 155 -1.53 -6.85 3.76
C LEU A 155 -0.31 -7.71 4.16
N ALA A 156 -0.51 -8.81 4.89
CA ALA A 156 0.58 -9.73 5.24
C ALA A 156 1.24 -10.36 3.98
N VAL A 157 0.45 -10.76 2.98
CA VAL A 157 1.00 -11.29 1.71
C VAL A 157 1.73 -10.20 0.92
N LEU A 158 1.21 -8.97 0.83
CA LEU A 158 1.92 -7.88 0.17
C LEU A 158 3.28 -7.61 0.83
N LEU A 159 3.33 -7.63 2.16
CA LEU A 159 4.56 -7.39 2.90
C LEU A 159 5.59 -8.52 2.73
N GLU A 160 5.19 -9.81 2.72
CA GLU A 160 6.11 -10.92 2.41
C GLU A 160 6.62 -10.86 0.96
N ARG A 161 5.80 -10.43 0.00
CA ARG A 161 6.26 -10.24 -1.39
C ARG A 161 7.20 -9.06 -1.55
N LEU A 162 6.98 -7.96 -0.81
CA LEU A 162 7.91 -6.84 -0.74
C LEU A 162 9.24 -7.26 -0.11
N GLU A 163 9.20 -8.04 0.97
CA GLU A 163 10.39 -8.58 1.65
C GLU A 163 11.22 -9.45 0.68
N ARG A 164 10.59 -10.41 0.01
CA ARG A 164 11.26 -11.29 -0.96
C ARG A 164 11.75 -10.57 -2.21
N ALA A 165 11.01 -9.56 -2.70
CA ALA A 165 11.45 -8.74 -3.82
C ALA A 165 12.69 -7.88 -3.46
N ALA A 166 12.73 -7.33 -2.24
CA ALA A 166 13.88 -6.57 -1.74
C ALA A 166 15.12 -7.46 -1.52
N VAL A 167 14.95 -8.63 -0.87
CA VAL A 167 16.04 -9.60 -0.66
C VAL A 167 16.61 -10.08 -2.00
N GLY A 168 15.75 -10.53 -2.92
CA GLY A 168 16.19 -10.99 -4.24
C GLY A 168 16.89 -9.91 -5.06
N ALA A 169 16.47 -8.64 -4.95
CA ALA A 169 17.14 -7.52 -5.62
C ALA A 169 18.56 -7.26 -5.09
N THR A 170 18.81 -7.53 -3.79
CA THR A 170 20.17 -7.47 -3.23
C THR A 170 21.00 -8.72 -3.55
N GLU A 171 20.42 -9.92 -3.49
CA GLU A 171 21.11 -11.20 -3.73
C GLU A 171 21.31 -11.52 -5.24
N ALA A 172 20.88 -10.62 -6.13
CA ALA A 172 21.04 -10.73 -7.59
C ALA A 172 22.50 -10.72 -8.07
N HIS A 173 23.49 -10.40 -7.23
CA HIS A 173 24.91 -10.59 -7.56
C HIS A 173 25.41 -12.03 -7.33
N GLU A 174 24.66 -12.86 -6.62
CA GLU A 174 24.96 -14.28 -6.33
C GLU A 174 24.00 -15.26 -7.04
N THR A 175 23.04 -14.74 -7.80
CA THR A 175 21.97 -15.51 -8.48
C THR A 175 21.71 -14.99 -9.90
N ASP A 176 21.08 -15.78 -10.77
CA ASP A 176 20.65 -15.34 -12.11
C ASP A 176 19.34 -14.49 -12.08
N ALA A 177 19.12 -13.72 -11.00
CA ALA A 177 17.85 -13.03 -10.73
C ALA A 177 17.73 -11.65 -11.40
N ASP A 178 16.55 -11.32 -11.94
CA ASP A 178 16.30 -10.05 -12.63
C ASP A 178 16.08 -8.90 -11.61
N THR A 179 17.14 -8.12 -11.38
CA THR A 179 17.14 -6.96 -10.48
C THR A 179 16.16 -5.86 -10.93
N GLU A 180 16.03 -5.61 -12.24
CA GLU A 180 15.14 -4.57 -12.79
C GLU A 180 13.67 -4.94 -12.56
N HIS A 181 13.33 -6.23 -12.67
CA HIS A 181 12.00 -6.78 -12.41
C HIS A 181 11.69 -6.88 -10.91
N LEU A 182 12.64 -7.27 -10.06
CA LEU A 182 12.45 -7.31 -8.59
C LEU A 182 12.31 -5.91 -7.97
N LEU A 183 13.05 -4.91 -8.46
CA LEU A 183 12.87 -3.52 -8.07
C LEU A 183 11.53 -2.96 -8.57
N SER A 184 11.12 -3.29 -9.80
CA SER A 184 9.80 -2.89 -10.33
C SER A 184 8.65 -3.49 -9.52
N THR A 185 8.80 -4.73 -9.08
CA THR A 185 7.86 -5.42 -8.18
C THR A 185 7.82 -4.77 -6.80
N SER A 186 8.97 -4.45 -6.22
CA SER A 186 9.08 -3.73 -4.94
C SER A 186 8.39 -2.36 -5.00
N LEU A 187 8.61 -1.60 -6.07
CA LEU A 187 7.97 -0.30 -6.30
C LEU A 187 6.44 -0.42 -6.45
N ALA A 188 5.95 -1.41 -7.19
CA ALA A 188 4.52 -1.63 -7.37
C ALA A 188 3.80 -1.98 -6.05
N VAL A 189 4.42 -2.83 -5.21
CA VAL A 189 3.89 -3.18 -3.89
C VAL A 189 3.97 -2.00 -2.91
N LEU A 190 5.09 -1.27 -2.86
CA LEU A 190 5.21 -0.07 -2.04
C LEU A 190 4.16 0.97 -2.42
N ALA A 191 3.95 1.21 -3.73
CA ALA A 191 2.96 2.17 -4.19
C ALA A 191 1.52 1.81 -3.74
N ARG A 192 1.15 0.51 -3.80
CA ARG A 192 -0.12 0.02 -3.25
C ARG A 192 -0.23 0.28 -1.74
N LEU A 193 0.79 -0.08 -0.96
CA LEU A 193 0.80 0.11 0.50
C LEU A 193 0.73 1.59 0.90
N VAL A 194 1.32 2.50 0.11
CA VAL A 194 1.20 3.96 0.32
C VAL A 194 -0.20 4.48 0.02
N SER A 195 -0.87 3.98 -1.03
CA SER A 195 -2.25 4.37 -1.32
C SER A 195 -3.20 3.99 -0.17
N LEU A 196 -3.05 2.80 0.41
CA LEU A 196 -3.85 2.31 1.54
C LEU A 196 -3.58 3.05 2.88
N VAL A 197 -2.75 4.10 2.86
CA VAL A 197 -2.41 4.94 4.04
C VAL A 197 -2.67 6.43 3.78
N GLU A 198 -2.54 6.89 2.53
CA GLU A 198 -2.60 8.31 2.17
C GLU A 198 -3.87 8.69 1.37
N THR A 199 -4.64 7.70 0.93
CA THR A 199 -6.00 7.86 0.38
C THR A 199 -6.96 7.04 1.23
N ASP A 200 -8.18 7.55 1.45
CA ASP A 200 -9.25 6.86 2.18
C ASP A 200 -9.77 5.64 1.38
N THR A 201 -8.93 4.61 1.29
CA THR A 201 -9.08 3.46 0.40
C THR A 201 -8.74 2.20 1.17
N SER A 202 -9.74 1.37 1.39
CA SER A 202 -9.62 0.09 2.08
C SER A 202 -9.09 -1.01 1.15
N VAL A 203 -8.73 -2.17 1.72
CA VAL A 203 -8.24 -3.35 0.97
C VAL A 203 -9.28 -3.84 -0.05
N ASP A 204 -9.04 -3.51 -1.32
CA ASP A 204 -9.94 -3.72 -2.45
C ASP A 204 -9.52 -4.85 -3.40
N ASP A 205 -10.34 -5.13 -4.43
CA ASP A 205 -10.05 -6.16 -5.44
C ASP A 205 -8.73 -5.93 -6.20
N ASP A 206 -8.32 -4.68 -6.42
CA ASP A 206 -7.01 -4.41 -7.02
C ASP A 206 -5.85 -4.60 -6.03
N THR A 207 -6.07 -4.47 -4.72
CA THR A 207 -5.10 -4.87 -3.67
C THR A 207 -4.87 -6.38 -3.69
N TYR A 208 -5.94 -7.19 -3.82
CA TYR A 208 -5.82 -8.64 -4.01
C TYR A 208 -5.13 -9.00 -5.34
N ARG A 209 -5.45 -8.29 -6.43
CA ARG A 209 -4.80 -8.46 -7.74
C ARG A 209 -3.30 -8.12 -7.68
N ASP A 210 -2.92 -7.04 -7.00
CA ASP A 210 -1.52 -6.63 -6.83
C ASP A 210 -0.74 -7.66 -5.98
N ALA A 211 -1.36 -8.28 -4.96
CA ALA A 211 -0.72 -9.38 -4.20
C ALA A 211 -0.49 -10.65 -5.04
N VAL A 212 -1.42 -10.97 -5.96
CA VAL A 212 -1.29 -12.09 -6.92
C VAL A 212 -0.24 -11.78 -7.99
N LEU A 213 -0.18 -10.54 -8.50
CA LEU A 213 0.85 -10.09 -9.43
C LEU A 213 2.24 -10.08 -8.78
N ALA A 214 2.37 -9.55 -7.55
CA ALA A 214 3.63 -9.59 -6.80
C ALA A 214 4.12 -11.03 -6.60
N SER A 215 3.20 -11.96 -6.29
CA SER A 215 3.50 -13.40 -6.20
C SER A 215 4.02 -13.96 -7.52
N TYR A 216 3.39 -13.62 -8.64
CA TYR A 216 3.81 -14.07 -9.97
C TYR A 216 5.17 -13.48 -10.39
N HIS A 217 5.36 -12.17 -10.20
CA HIS A 217 6.54 -11.47 -10.67
C HIS A 217 7.80 -11.73 -9.83
N VAL A 218 7.69 -11.97 -8.52
CA VAL A 218 8.82 -12.49 -7.72
C VAL A 218 9.31 -13.82 -8.29
N GLU A 219 8.40 -14.79 -8.48
CA GLU A 219 8.77 -16.12 -8.98
C GLU A 219 9.34 -16.08 -10.41
N VAL A 220 8.78 -15.24 -11.31
CA VAL A 220 9.36 -15.01 -12.66
C VAL A 220 10.79 -14.45 -12.57
N ALA A 221 10.99 -13.41 -11.75
CA ALA A 221 12.26 -12.70 -11.69
C ALA A 221 13.36 -13.51 -10.97
N THR A 222 13.00 -14.47 -10.12
CA THR A 222 13.93 -15.46 -9.54
C THR A 222 14.05 -16.74 -10.38
N GLY A 223 13.54 -16.77 -11.61
CA GLY A 223 13.68 -17.90 -12.55
C GLY A 223 12.83 -19.14 -12.22
N GLY A 224 11.83 -19.01 -11.34
CA GLY A 224 10.87 -20.07 -11.02
C GLY A 224 9.78 -20.25 -12.09
N GLU A 225 8.98 -21.32 -11.96
CA GLU A 225 7.77 -21.52 -12.76
C GLU A 225 6.53 -21.07 -11.95
N PRO A 226 5.88 -19.93 -12.30
CA PRO A 226 4.75 -19.44 -11.53
C PRO A 226 3.54 -20.37 -11.63
N GLY A 227 2.98 -20.76 -10.48
CA GLY A 227 1.86 -21.71 -10.41
C GLY A 227 0.52 -21.22 -11.00
N PHE A 228 0.46 -19.99 -11.52
CA PHE A 228 -0.70 -19.42 -12.21
C PHE A 228 -0.28 -18.22 -13.08
N ASP A 229 -1.09 -17.93 -14.11
CA ASP A 229 -1.13 -16.65 -14.80
C ASP A 229 -2.16 -15.72 -14.07
N PRO A 230 -1.76 -14.53 -13.58
CA PRO A 230 -2.67 -13.56 -12.96
C PRO A 230 -3.72 -12.99 -13.92
N SER A 231 -3.38 -12.79 -15.20
CA SER A 231 -4.27 -12.17 -16.19
C SER A 231 -5.49 -13.03 -16.53
N ALA A 232 -5.41 -14.34 -16.26
CA ALA A 232 -6.48 -15.31 -16.43
C ALA A 232 -7.40 -15.44 -15.19
N ARG A 233 -7.25 -14.61 -14.16
CA ARG A 233 -7.99 -14.72 -12.88
C ARG A 233 -9.08 -13.68 -12.70
N THR A 234 -10.20 -14.16 -12.19
CA THR A 234 -11.27 -13.32 -11.62
C THR A 234 -10.87 -12.81 -10.24
N ASP A 235 -11.45 -11.69 -9.81
CA ASP A 235 -11.19 -11.07 -8.51
C ASP A 235 -11.46 -12.03 -7.34
N ALA A 236 -12.53 -12.84 -7.46
CA ALA A 236 -12.88 -13.88 -6.51
C ALA A 236 -11.92 -15.10 -6.50
N GLU A 237 -11.11 -15.30 -7.55
CA GLU A 237 -9.96 -16.19 -7.51
C GLU A 237 -8.76 -15.51 -6.83
N CYS A 238 -8.50 -14.23 -7.13
CA CYS A 238 -7.41 -13.48 -6.51
C CYS A 238 -7.56 -13.42 -4.98
N ARG A 239 -8.74 -13.01 -4.46
CA ARG A 239 -9.07 -13.07 -3.02
C ARG A 239 -8.80 -14.45 -2.42
N ARG A 240 -9.19 -15.53 -3.12
CA ARG A 240 -9.00 -16.91 -2.65
C ARG A 240 -7.54 -17.35 -2.64
N ILE A 241 -6.74 -16.94 -3.63
CA ILE A 241 -5.30 -17.21 -3.70
C ILE A 241 -4.60 -16.50 -2.53
N VAL A 242 -4.88 -15.20 -2.35
CA VAL A 242 -4.28 -14.37 -1.29
C VAL A 242 -4.67 -14.87 0.09
N ARG A 243 -5.96 -15.19 0.35
CA ARG A 243 -6.40 -15.76 1.63
C ARG A 243 -5.69 -17.09 1.95
N LEU A 244 -5.47 -17.95 0.95
CA LEU A 244 -4.72 -19.20 1.13
C LEU A 244 -3.22 -18.97 1.36
N GLN A 245 -2.61 -17.99 0.68
CA GLN A 245 -1.22 -17.59 0.92
C GLN A 245 -1.03 -17.00 2.31
N GLY A 246 -1.89 -16.06 2.71
CA GLY A 246 -1.90 -15.49 4.06
C GLY A 246 -2.12 -16.54 5.14
N ALA A 247 -2.96 -17.56 4.88
CA ALA A 247 -3.15 -18.67 5.81
C ALA A 247 -1.91 -19.56 5.96
N LEU A 248 -1.02 -19.63 4.97
CA LEU A 248 0.31 -20.25 5.12
C LEU A 248 1.23 -19.36 5.97
N LEU A 249 1.27 -18.05 5.73
CA LEU A 249 2.05 -17.11 6.55
C LEU A 249 1.60 -17.12 8.02
N ALA A 250 0.29 -17.17 8.25
CA ALA A 250 -0.32 -17.35 9.57
C ALA A 250 0.07 -18.70 10.20
N PHE A 251 0.10 -19.79 9.43
CA PHE A 251 0.51 -21.10 9.91
C PHE A 251 2.00 -21.17 10.28
N ASP A 252 2.87 -20.49 9.53
CA ASP A 252 4.31 -20.45 9.84
C ASP A 252 4.62 -19.48 11.00
N THR A 253 3.79 -18.46 11.21
CA THR A 253 3.93 -17.45 12.27
C THR A 253 3.33 -17.91 13.61
N PHE A 254 2.24 -18.67 13.59
CA PHE A 254 1.56 -19.12 14.80
C PHE A 254 2.02 -20.54 15.19
N ASP A 255 2.53 -20.71 16.41
CA ASP A 255 2.72 -22.03 17.04
C ASP A 255 1.36 -22.65 17.42
N ARG A 256 0.61 -23.09 16.40
CA ARG A 256 -0.79 -23.53 16.49
C ARG A 256 -1.11 -24.69 15.53
N PRO A 257 -2.11 -25.55 15.87
CA PRO A 257 -2.66 -26.53 14.94
C PRO A 257 -3.23 -25.91 13.66
N ALA A 258 -3.08 -26.61 12.52
CA ALA A 258 -3.58 -26.14 11.22
C ALA A 258 -5.10 -25.95 11.18
N ASP A 259 -5.87 -26.66 12.01
CA ASP A 259 -7.32 -26.48 12.14
C ASP A 259 -7.70 -25.21 12.92
N GLU A 260 -6.89 -24.75 13.88
CA GLU A 260 -7.06 -23.41 14.48
C GLU A 260 -6.77 -22.30 13.46
N VAL A 261 -5.68 -22.43 12.70
CA VAL A 261 -5.28 -21.44 11.68
C VAL A 261 -6.31 -21.38 10.55
N ALA A 262 -6.84 -22.53 10.11
CA ALA A 262 -7.92 -22.62 9.14
C ALA A 262 -9.19 -21.90 9.63
N ALA A 263 -9.55 -22.06 10.91
CA ALA A 263 -10.68 -21.37 11.51
C ALA A 263 -10.48 -19.84 11.60
N LEU A 264 -9.29 -19.39 12.04
CA LEU A 264 -8.93 -17.97 12.13
C LEU A 264 -8.91 -17.26 10.76
N THR A 265 -8.58 -17.97 9.69
CA THR A 265 -8.38 -17.39 8.35
C THR A 265 -9.56 -17.58 7.39
N GLY A 266 -10.63 -18.27 7.83
CA GLY A 266 -11.76 -18.59 6.97
C GLY A 266 -11.39 -19.49 5.78
N VAL A 267 -10.32 -20.29 5.90
CA VAL A 267 -9.85 -21.25 4.89
C VAL A 267 -10.26 -22.66 5.30
N GLY A 268 -10.68 -23.50 4.35
CA GLY A 268 -11.00 -24.89 4.65
C GLY A 268 -9.75 -25.67 5.11
N PRO A 269 -9.77 -26.43 6.22
CA PRO A 269 -8.57 -27.08 6.76
C PRO A 269 -7.93 -28.07 5.79
N GLU A 270 -8.72 -28.77 4.97
CA GLU A 270 -8.22 -29.62 3.89
C GLU A 270 -7.42 -28.84 2.83
N ALA A 271 -7.82 -27.60 2.53
CA ALA A 271 -7.14 -26.75 1.56
C ALA A 271 -5.81 -26.19 2.11
N LEU A 272 -5.77 -25.82 3.40
CA LEU A 272 -4.55 -25.40 4.08
C LEU A 272 -3.55 -26.56 4.20
N LEU A 273 -3.98 -27.73 4.69
CA LEU A 273 -3.15 -28.93 4.76
C LEU A 273 -2.61 -29.37 3.38
N ALA A 274 -3.44 -29.29 2.33
CA ALA A 274 -2.99 -29.57 0.97
C ALA A 274 -2.03 -28.50 0.41
N ALA A 275 -2.05 -27.27 0.92
CA ALA A 275 -1.11 -26.22 0.55
C ALA A 275 0.24 -26.39 1.26
N ILE A 276 0.23 -26.67 2.56
CA ILE A 276 1.42 -27.02 3.36
C ILE A 276 2.14 -28.21 2.71
N GLY A 277 1.43 -29.31 2.45
CA GLY A 277 2.04 -30.50 1.83
C GLY A 277 2.63 -30.27 0.43
N ARG A 278 2.10 -29.32 -0.35
CA ARG A 278 2.73 -28.91 -1.63
C ARG A 278 4.01 -28.11 -1.42
N ARG A 279 3.99 -27.14 -0.50
CA ARG A 279 5.16 -26.31 -0.16
C ARG A 279 6.31 -27.17 0.35
N ASP A 280 6.03 -28.06 1.31
CA ASP A 280 7.07 -28.88 1.94
C ASP A 280 7.67 -29.88 0.95
N THR A 281 6.88 -30.33 -0.05
CA THR A 281 7.39 -31.13 -1.18
C THR A 281 8.32 -30.30 -2.07
N ALA A 282 7.96 -29.05 -2.39
CA ALA A 282 8.79 -28.16 -3.20
C ALA A 282 10.12 -27.82 -2.50
N ALA A 283 10.06 -27.46 -1.21
CA ALA A 283 11.24 -27.17 -0.38
C ALA A 283 12.16 -28.38 -0.17
N SER A 284 11.66 -29.62 -0.35
CA SER A 284 12.46 -30.84 -0.35
C SER A 284 13.01 -31.22 -1.75
N SER A 285 12.81 -30.38 -2.77
CA SER A 285 13.20 -30.64 -4.17
C SER A 285 14.13 -29.58 -4.79
N ALA A 286 14.41 -28.51 -4.04
CA ALA A 286 15.47 -27.54 -4.29
C ALA A 286 16.77 -27.94 -3.56
#